data_AF-A0A7S4II13-F1
#
_entry.id   AF-A0A7S4II13-F1
#
_cell.length_a   1.000
_cell.length_b   1.000
_cell.length_c   1.000
_cell.angle_alpha   90.00
_cell.angle_beta   90.00
_cell.angle_gamma   90.00
#
_symmetry.space_group_name_H-M   'P 1'
#
loop_
_entity.id
_entity.type
_entity.pdbx_description
1 polymer ?
#
loop_
_entity_poly.entity_id
_entity_poly.type
_entity_poly.pdbx_seq_one_letter_code
_entity_poly.pdbx_strand_id
1 'polypeptide(L)'
;ARWRHCAVLCDSKLLVIGGCDQSKVFSCEPWLLDLKEREWRQIKTSELPAPRHSHSCTPIGDNKFLLVGGLGEEGTPLSDVWIFHYAGENSSWEQIDVESRALYRYSHSAVSLNPNEVLLIGGVAPQLIQQPFVVFDISKKCWKPLITSFSIPEGTMLNKQSSHFIDNKLILLGGGGNCFSFGSHFNPFLSIFSSVPIEKLTPNSTTINTIPKQLVASKQQPQRKQRKNVRVFDDMSKEKFLAWIEDTREPFIVRNNSFGSACEKWKDAEYLKKQSGEKLVSVHQGDFRFFDFVTKNYKYIVQPFGTLVDNTLLQPATDSTRYYLRSLGDNARRDPSDIWQSFPELLQDFELPAWFPFDFPNHERYFSSVFRIGSRDMQLWTHYDMMDNVLCHVSGTKHVTMWDPSLAHRMYLQGSSSAVVRIDEPDMEKFPNFPYDECMRCTLLP
;
A
#
# COMPACT_ATOMS: atom_id res chain seq x y z
N ALA A 1 -13.37 7.66 18.69
CA ALA A 1 -12.43 6.52 18.65
C ALA A 1 -11.22 6.90 17.80
N ARG A 2 -10.00 6.59 18.24
CA ARG A 2 -8.74 6.90 17.55
C ARG A 2 -8.12 5.61 16.99
N TRP A 3 -7.57 5.65 15.79
CA TRP A 3 -6.95 4.50 15.11
C TRP A 3 -5.47 4.76 14.81
N ARG A 4 -4.69 3.66 14.68
CA ARG A 4 -3.24 3.66 14.42
C ARG A 4 -2.42 4.57 15.36
N HIS A 5 -2.87 4.65 16.62
CA HIS A 5 -2.10 5.16 17.74
C HIS A 5 -1.14 4.07 18.24
N CYS A 6 -0.16 4.45 19.06
CA CYS A 6 0.58 3.48 19.84
C CYS A 6 0.00 3.40 21.26
N ALA A 7 -0.03 2.20 21.83
CA ALA A 7 -0.41 1.96 23.22
C ALA A 7 0.66 1.08 23.87
N VAL A 8 1.32 1.61 24.89
CA VAL A 8 2.44 0.95 25.58
C VAL A 8 2.19 0.90 27.08
N LEU A 9 2.60 -0.19 27.71
CA LEU A 9 2.50 -0.31 29.16
C LEU A 9 3.57 0.57 29.82
N CYS A 10 3.14 1.36 30.81
CA CYS A 10 3.95 2.19 31.68
C CYS A 10 3.57 1.85 33.12
N ASP A 11 4.35 1.01 33.78
CA ASP A 11 4.01 0.39 35.06
C ASP A 11 2.62 -0.30 35.02
N SER A 12 1.66 0.18 35.81
CA SER A 12 0.28 -0.30 35.84
C SER A 12 -0.70 0.54 35.01
N LYS A 13 -0.17 1.38 34.12
CA LYS A 13 -0.94 2.33 33.31
C LYS A 13 -0.64 2.13 31.83
N LEU A 14 -1.57 2.50 30.97
CA LEU A 14 -1.40 2.42 29.53
C LEU A 14 -1.15 3.84 28.97
N LEU A 15 0.03 4.05 28.41
CA LEU A 15 0.38 5.28 27.70
C LEU A 15 -0.05 5.15 26.23
N VAL A 16 -0.88 6.07 25.78
CA VAL A 16 -1.40 6.16 24.42
C VAL A 16 -0.87 7.41 23.76
N ILE A 17 -0.18 7.26 22.63
CA ILE A 17 0.43 8.37 21.90
C ILE A 17 -0.02 8.35 20.45
N GLY A 18 -0.38 9.54 19.98
CA GLY A 18 -0.77 9.87 18.62
C GLY A 18 -1.94 9.07 18.06
N GLY A 19 -2.00 8.94 16.74
CA GLY A 19 -3.13 8.36 16.00
C GLY A 19 -4.09 9.40 15.45
N CYS A 20 -5.08 8.95 14.68
CA CYS A 20 -6.04 9.80 13.99
C CYS A 20 -7.47 9.43 14.40
N ASP A 21 -8.36 10.41 14.58
CA ASP A 21 -9.75 10.17 14.89
C ASP A 21 -10.63 10.04 13.62
N GLN A 22 -11.95 10.01 13.81
CA GLN A 22 -12.92 9.90 12.72
C GLN A 22 -13.03 11.20 11.90
N SER A 23 -12.78 12.34 12.53
CA SER A 23 -12.79 13.68 11.93
C SER A 23 -11.47 14.04 11.26
N LYS A 24 -10.55 13.08 11.13
CA LYS A 24 -9.20 13.26 10.59
C LYS A 24 -8.34 14.21 11.42
N VAL A 25 -8.60 14.33 12.72
CA VAL A 25 -7.76 15.09 13.64
C VAL A 25 -6.65 14.18 14.16
N PHE A 26 -5.42 14.52 13.80
CA PHE A 26 -4.22 13.84 14.26
C PHE A 26 -3.80 14.43 15.60
N SER A 27 -3.02 13.67 16.36
CA SER A 27 -2.45 14.17 17.60
C SER A 27 -1.10 13.50 17.83
N CYS A 28 -0.31 14.06 18.73
CA CYS A 28 0.81 13.39 19.37
C CYS A 28 0.78 13.62 20.90
N GLU A 29 -0.36 14.06 21.42
CA GLU A 29 -0.59 14.28 22.84
C GLU A 29 -0.51 12.93 23.60
N PRO A 30 0.29 12.86 24.67
CA PRO A 30 0.35 11.67 25.51
C PRO A 30 -0.87 11.58 26.43
N TRP A 31 -1.59 10.46 26.34
CA TRP A 31 -2.71 10.12 27.21
C TRP A 31 -2.36 8.92 28.06
N LEU A 32 -2.80 8.92 29.31
CA LEU A 32 -2.57 7.84 30.25
C LEU A 32 -3.92 7.28 30.69
N LEU A 33 -4.09 5.97 30.55
CA LEU A 33 -5.22 5.24 31.14
C LEU A 33 -4.72 4.52 32.38
N ASP A 34 -5.25 4.89 33.54
CA ASP A 34 -5.07 4.09 34.75
C ASP A 34 -5.90 2.82 34.62
N LEU A 35 -5.26 1.65 34.61
CA LEU A 35 -5.95 0.38 34.41
C LEU A 35 -6.74 -0.07 35.66
N LYS A 36 -6.43 0.47 36.85
CA LYS A 36 -7.15 0.19 38.09
C LYS A 36 -8.38 1.07 38.20
N GLU A 37 -8.19 2.37 38.10
CA GLU A 37 -9.29 3.35 38.23
C GLU A 37 -10.13 3.46 36.96
N ARG A 38 -9.61 3.00 35.81
CA ARG A 38 -10.22 3.10 34.47
C ARG A 38 -10.44 4.55 34.03
N GLU A 39 -9.60 5.45 34.51
CA GLU A 39 -9.67 6.88 34.21
C GLU A 39 -8.58 7.30 33.22
N TRP A 40 -8.98 8.22 32.34
CA TRP A 40 -8.07 8.84 31.38
C TRP A 40 -7.54 10.17 31.91
N ARG A 41 -6.23 10.38 31.76
CA ARG A 41 -5.56 11.64 32.05
C ARG A 41 -4.70 12.05 30.87
N GLN A 42 -4.89 13.26 30.37
CA GLN A 42 -3.94 13.87 29.44
C GLN A 42 -2.69 14.32 30.20
N ILE A 43 -1.51 14.02 29.66
CA ILE A 43 -0.24 14.51 30.18
C ILE A 43 0.11 15.76 29.39
N LYS A 44 0.21 16.90 30.08
CA LYS A 44 0.58 18.17 29.46
C LYS A 44 2.10 18.25 29.34
N THR A 45 2.60 18.57 28.16
CA THR A 45 4.02 18.81 27.90
C THR A 45 4.20 20.17 27.24
N SER A 46 5.38 20.79 27.40
CA SER A 46 5.70 22.08 26.79
C SER A 46 5.97 21.97 25.29
N GLU A 47 6.51 20.84 24.85
CA GLU A 47 6.81 20.53 23.46
C GLU A 47 6.14 19.22 23.06
N LEU A 48 5.86 19.08 21.76
CA LEU A 48 5.20 17.91 21.19
C LEU A 48 5.81 17.58 19.82
N PRO A 49 5.99 16.28 19.50
CA PRO A 49 6.21 15.87 18.13
C PRO A 49 5.04 16.29 17.25
N ALA A 50 5.29 16.49 15.95
CA ALA A 50 4.22 16.77 14.99
C ALA A 50 3.10 15.71 15.08
N PRO A 51 1.81 16.10 14.97
CA PRO A 51 0.68 15.16 14.97
C PRO A 51 0.85 14.06 13.92
N ARG A 52 0.65 12.80 14.32
CA ARG A 52 0.95 11.65 13.45
C ARG A 52 0.18 10.39 13.81
N HIS A 53 0.13 9.42 12.89
CA HIS A 53 -0.30 8.05 13.14
C HIS A 53 0.66 7.04 12.52
N SER A 54 0.43 5.73 12.71
CA SER A 54 1.26 4.66 12.12
C SER A 54 2.75 4.76 12.50
N HIS A 55 3.08 5.39 13.62
CA HIS A 55 4.43 5.43 14.17
C HIS A 55 4.63 4.23 15.11
N SER A 56 5.88 3.97 15.49
CA SER A 56 6.17 3.08 16.63
C SER A 56 6.41 3.92 17.88
N CYS A 57 5.97 3.42 19.04
CA CYS A 57 6.42 3.89 20.34
C CYS A 57 6.89 2.67 21.13
N THR A 58 8.15 2.64 21.54
CA THR A 58 8.78 1.47 22.16
C THR A 58 9.31 1.82 23.55
N PRO A 59 8.95 1.08 24.61
CA PRO A 59 9.57 1.27 25.92
C PRO A 59 11.08 0.98 25.87
N ILE A 60 11.89 1.87 26.44
CA ILE A 60 13.37 1.75 26.45
C ILE A 60 13.96 1.73 27.87
N GLY A 61 13.12 1.54 28.89
CA GLY A 61 13.51 1.55 30.31
C GLY A 61 13.40 2.94 30.95
N ASP A 62 13.55 3.02 32.27
CA ASP A 62 13.54 4.26 33.07
C ASP A 62 12.36 5.21 32.77
N ASN A 63 11.16 4.67 32.54
CA ASN A 63 9.98 5.44 32.16
C ASN A 63 10.18 6.29 30.88
N LYS A 64 11.02 5.81 29.96
CA LYS A 64 11.26 6.43 28.65
C LYS A 64 10.67 5.60 27.52
N PHE A 65 10.18 6.31 26.51
CA PHE A 65 9.53 5.70 25.36
C PHE A 65 10.05 6.33 24.07
N LEU A 66 10.58 5.51 23.18
CA LEU A 66 11.14 5.93 21.89
C LEU A 66 10.04 5.95 20.83
N LEU A 67 9.70 7.15 20.34
CA LEU A 67 8.83 7.34 19.19
C LEU A 67 9.67 7.46 17.92
N VAL A 68 9.29 6.72 16.88
CA VAL A 68 9.98 6.79 15.57
C VAL A 68 9.00 6.87 14.41
N GLY A 69 9.23 7.85 13.53
CA GLY A 69 8.60 7.96 12.22
C GLY A 69 7.08 8.16 12.27
N GLY A 70 6.38 7.54 11.32
CA GLY A 70 4.93 7.63 11.15
C GLY A 70 4.51 8.50 9.96
N LEU A 71 3.21 8.78 9.88
CA LEU A 71 2.61 9.66 8.88
C LEU A 71 2.02 10.89 9.57
N GLY A 72 2.41 12.08 9.10
CA GLY A 72 1.84 13.35 9.52
C GLY A 72 0.45 13.63 8.95
N GLU A 73 -0.09 14.81 9.27
CA GLU A 73 -1.45 15.24 8.90
C GLU A 73 -1.69 15.27 7.39
N GLU A 74 -0.71 15.76 6.65
CA GLU A 74 -0.70 15.77 5.18
C GLU A 74 -0.15 14.45 4.63
N GLY A 75 -0.29 13.31 5.30
CA GLY A 75 0.23 12.03 4.80
C GLY A 75 1.74 12.01 4.52
N THR A 76 2.49 12.97 5.03
CA THR A 76 3.94 13.08 4.87
C THR A 76 4.61 12.04 5.75
N PRO A 77 5.41 11.12 5.19
CA PRO A 77 6.21 10.21 5.98
C PRO A 77 7.20 10.99 6.84
N LEU A 78 7.38 10.54 8.07
CA LEU A 78 8.27 11.16 9.06
C LEU A 78 9.45 10.21 9.34
N SER A 79 10.59 10.79 9.68
CA SER A 79 11.83 10.07 10.01
C SER A 79 12.48 10.56 11.32
N ASP A 80 11.82 11.48 12.01
CA ASP A 80 12.25 12.02 13.28
C ASP A 80 12.12 10.97 14.40
N VAL A 81 12.98 11.11 15.39
CA VAL A 81 13.08 10.26 16.55
C VAL A 81 12.89 11.14 17.79
N TRP A 82 12.03 10.69 18.69
CA TRP A 82 11.72 11.40 19.91
C TRP A 82 11.76 10.44 21.09
N ILE A 83 12.18 10.93 22.25
CA ILE A 83 12.06 10.23 23.52
C ILE A 83 11.01 10.95 24.36
N PHE A 84 9.98 10.24 24.80
CA PHE A 84 9.06 10.71 25.83
C PHE A 84 9.60 10.27 27.19
N HIS A 85 9.91 11.23 28.05
CA HIS A 85 10.31 11.02 29.44
C HIS A 85 9.08 11.16 30.33
N TYR A 86 8.59 10.04 30.88
CA TYR A 86 7.44 10.05 31.77
C TYR A 86 7.86 10.33 33.22
N ALA A 87 7.42 11.47 33.74
CA ALA A 87 7.70 11.93 35.10
C ALA A 87 6.45 12.58 35.73
N GLY A 88 5.28 11.99 35.49
CA GLY A 88 4.00 12.53 35.96
C GLY A 88 3.69 13.88 35.31
N GLU A 89 3.57 14.94 36.11
CA GLU A 89 3.30 16.30 35.62
C GLU A 89 4.50 16.97 34.94
N ASN A 90 5.72 16.51 35.26
CA ASN A 90 6.96 17.03 34.68
C ASN A 90 7.41 16.22 33.45
N SER A 91 6.50 15.47 32.84
CA SER A 91 6.81 14.70 31.64
C SER A 91 7.20 15.61 30.49
N SER A 92 8.11 15.14 29.63
CA SER A 92 8.65 15.96 28.55
C SER A 92 8.98 15.12 27.32
N TRP A 93 9.05 15.79 26.18
CA TRP A 93 9.53 15.23 24.93
C TRP A 93 10.95 15.75 24.66
N GLU A 94 11.82 14.88 24.18
CA GLU A 94 13.16 15.21 23.70
C GLU A 94 13.29 14.76 22.25
N GLN A 95 13.52 15.70 21.33
CA GLN A 95 13.85 15.34 19.95
C GLN A 95 15.31 14.89 19.87
N ILE A 96 15.53 13.72 19.29
CA ILE A 96 16.88 13.21 19.06
C ILE A 96 17.33 13.64 17.67
N ASP A 97 18.41 14.41 17.61
CA ASP A 97 19.06 14.69 16.33
C ASP A 97 19.86 13.47 15.88
N VAL A 98 19.44 12.89 14.77
CA VAL A 98 19.99 11.64 14.24
C VAL A 98 20.77 11.96 12.97
N GLU A 99 21.99 11.44 12.86
CA GLU A 99 22.87 11.71 11.70
C GLU A 99 22.23 11.30 10.35
N SER A 100 21.36 10.29 10.36
CA SER A 100 20.67 9.80 9.17
C SER A 100 19.15 9.91 9.31
N ARG A 101 18.59 11.07 8.93
CA ARG A 101 17.14 11.29 8.78
C ARG A 101 16.53 10.57 7.56
N ALA A 102 17.27 9.65 6.94
CA ALA A 102 16.88 9.00 5.68
C ALA A 102 15.85 7.86 5.83
N LEU A 103 15.49 7.50 7.07
CA LEU A 103 14.54 6.40 7.33
C LEU A 103 13.10 6.87 7.46
N TYR A 104 12.60 7.57 6.44
CA TYR A 104 11.18 7.88 6.33
C TYR A 104 10.38 6.58 6.28
N ARG A 105 9.60 6.27 7.32
CA ARG A 105 8.76 5.08 7.33
C ARG A 105 7.57 5.18 8.26
N TYR A 106 6.54 4.43 7.92
CA TYR A 106 5.33 4.30 8.71
C TYR A 106 4.76 2.89 8.63
N SER A 107 3.89 2.54 9.58
CA SER A 107 3.32 1.20 9.72
C SER A 107 4.38 0.08 9.85
N HIS A 108 5.60 0.46 10.22
CA HIS A 108 6.62 -0.44 10.74
C HIS A 108 6.27 -0.89 12.16
N SER A 109 6.94 -1.94 12.61
CA SER A 109 6.93 -2.33 14.01
C SER A 109 8.31 -2.07 14.63
N ALA A 110 8.39 -2.00 15.96
CA ALA A 110 9.64 -1.82 16.66
C ALA A 110 9.66 -2.57 17.99
N VAL A 111 10.84 -3.08 18.38
CA VAL A 111 11.06 -3.81 19.64
C VAL A 111 12.36 -3.36 20.29
N SER A 112 12.36 -3.25 21.62
CA SER A 112 13.61 -3.08 22.37
C SER A 112 14.35 -4.41 22.38
N LEU A 113 15.62 -4.37 21.98
CA LEU A 113 16.56 -5.50 22.07
C LEU A 113 17.25 -5.48 23.45
N ASN A 114 17.59 -4.27 23.91
CA ASN A 114 18.16 -3.97 25.21
C ASN A 114 17.87 -2.48 25.52
N PRO A 115 18.23 -1.96 26.72
CA PRO A 115 17.97 -0.56 27.08
C PRO A 115 18.58 0.50 26.15
N ASN A 116 19.57 0.13 25.32
CA ASN A 116 20.26 1.06 24.43
C ASN A 116 19.94 0.83 22.94
N GLU A 117 19.28 -0.27 22.57
CA GLU A 117 19.07 -0.65 21.18
C GLU A 117 17.61 -1.02 20.90
N VAL A 118 17.04 -0.38 19.87
CA VAL A 118 15.68 -0.66 19.38
C VAL A 118 15.76 -1.12 17.94
N LEU A 119 15.19 -2.28 17.65
CA LEU A 119 15.06 -2.82 16.31
C LEU A 119 13.77 -2.32 15.66
N LEU A 120 13.89 -1.64 14.52
CA LEU A 120 12.80 -1.31 13.62
C LEU A 120 12.68 -2.33 12.49
N ILE A 121 11.44 -2.68 12.17
CA ILE A 121 11.13 -3.80 11.27
C ILE A 121 10.12 -3.35 10.21
N GLY A 122 10.56 -3.40 8.96
CA GLY A 122 9.79 -3.11 7.77
C GLY A 122 9.19 -1.70 7.77
N GLY A 123 7.90 -1.63 7.45
CA GLY A 123 7.14 -0.41 7.22
C GLY A 123 6.93 -0.11 5.74
N VAL A 124 6.40 1.07 5.49
CA VAL A 124 6.18 1.63 4.16
C VAL A 124 6.93 2.96 4.10
N ALA A 125 7.60 3.20 2.98
CA ALA A 125 8.39 4.40 2.70
C ALA A 125 8.13 4.87 1.26
N PRO A 126 8.38 6.14 0.93
CA PRO A 126 8.30 6.62 -0.45
C PRO A 126 9.26 5.89 -1.41
N GLN A 127 10.42 5.47 -0.90
CA GLN A 127 11.40 4.67 -1.64
C GLN A 127 11.36 3.22 -1.16
N LEU A 128 11.87 2.31 -2.01
CA LEU A 128 12.01 0.91 -1.65
C LEU A 128 12.89 0.76 -0.40
N ILE A 129 12.37 0.06 0.61
CA ILE A 129 13.12 -0.26 1.83
C ILE A 129 14.08 -1.40 1.50
N GLN A 130 15.34 -1.08 1.21
CA GLN A 130 16.38 -2.08 0.94
C GLN A 130 16.76 -2.90 2.19
N GLN A 131 16.69 -2.28 3.37
CA GLN A 131 17.02 -2.90 4.66
C GLN A 131 15.78 -2.88 5.58
N PRO A 132 15.01 -3.97 5.63
CA PRO A 132 13.79 -4.02 6.43
C PRO A 132 14.11 -4.03 7.94
N PHE A 133 15.28 -4.51 8.35
CA PHE A 133 15.72 -4.55 9.74
C PHE A 133 16.81 -3.52 10.02
N VAL A 134 16.54 -2.56 10.90
CA VAL A 134 17.49 -1.52 11.28
C VAL A 134 17.46 -1.30 12.79
N VAL A 135 18.64 -1.23 13.42
CA VAL A 135 18.78 -0.97 14.85
C VAL A 135 19.07 0.50 15.07
N PHE A 136 18.33 1.13 15.96
CA PHE A 136 18.64 2.43 16.53
C PHE A 136 19.47 2.25 17.79
N ASP A 137 20.71 2.76 17.79
CA ASP A 137 21.55 2.87 18.98
C ASP A 137 21.26 4.21 19.66
N ILE A 138 20.65 4.17 20.84
CA ILE A 138 20.16 5.35 21.57
C ILE A 138 21.34 6.21 22.06
N SER A 139 22.37 5.59 22.63
CA SER A 139 23.57 6.29 23.12
C SER A 139 24.32 6.99 21.98
N LYS A 140 24.44 6.31 20.83
CA LYS A 140 25.14 6.87 19.66
C LYS A 140 24.24 7.72 18.78
N LYS A 141 22.93 7.74 19.02
CA LYS A 141 21.92 8.47 18.23
C LYS A 141 22.07 8.17 16.73
N CYS A 142 22.24 6.89 16.38
CA CYS A 142 22.53 6.48 15.00
C CYS A 142 21.82 5.18 14.60
N TRP A 143 21.65 5.01 13.30
CA TRP A 143 21.06 3.81 12.70
C TRP A 143 22.13 2.85 12.20
N LYS A 144 21.93 1.56 12.45
CA LYS A 144 22.79 0.48 11.94
C LYS A 144 21.92 -0.56 11.22
N PRO A 145 22.28 -1.01 10.01
CA PRO A 145 21.59 -2.12 9.38
C PRO A 145 21.78 -3.38 10.23
N LEU A 146 20.71 -4.16 10.43
CA LEU A 146 20.82 -5.48 11.03
C LEU A 146 20.98 -6.52 9.93
N ILE A 147 22.15 -7.14 9.87
CA ILE A 147 22.38 -8.28 8.98
C ILE A 147 21.81 -9.51 9.66
N THR A 148 20.75 -10.07 9.11
CA THR A 148 20.09 -11.27 9.63
C THR A 148 20.69 -12.52 8.99
N SER A 149 20.91 -13.58 9.77
CA SER A 149 21.30 -14.89 9.24
C SER A 149 20.13 -15.68 8.63
N PHE A 150 18.92 -15.14 8.75
CA PHE A 150 17.68 -15.73 8.25
C PHE A 150 17.16 -14.99 7.02
N SER A 151 16.50 -15.74 6.14
CA SER A 151 15.73 -15.20 5.02
C SER A 151 14.27 -15.01 5.42
N ILE A 152 13.68 -13.91 4.98
CA ILE A 152 12.23 -13.72 5.01
C ILE A 152 11.65 -14.41 3.76
N PRO A 153 10.57 -15.20 3.87
CA PRO A 153 9.90 -15.75 2.70
C PRO A 153 9.57 -14.67 1.67
N GLU A 154 9.76 -14.94 0.38
CA GLU A 154 9.43 -13.97 -0.66
C GLU A 154 7.94 -13.60 -0.60
N GLY A 155 7.62 -12.34 -0.89
CA GLY A 155 6.24 -11.83 -0.83
C GLY A 155 5.72 -11.48 0.57
N THR A 156 6.52 -11.67 1.63
CA THR A 156 6.12 -11.28 2.99
C THR A 156 5.93 -9.76 3.12
N MET A 157 4.76 -9.33 3.58
CA MET A 157 4.47 -7.93 3.85
C MET A 157 4.87 -7.52 5.28
N LEU A 158 6.02 -6.86 5.42
CA LEU A 158 6.52 -6.36 6.70
C LEU A 158 5.95 -4.99 7.08
N ASN A 159 4.64 -4.79 6.88
CA ASN A 159 3.92 -3.65 7.39
C ASN A 159 2.69 -4.10 8.19
N LYS A 160 2.38 -3.36 9.25
CA LYS A 160 1.26 -3.64 10.18
C LYS A 160 1.35 -5.00 10.89
N GLN A 161 2.54 -5.59 10.99
CA GLN A 161 2.82 -6.76 11.81
C GLN A 161 2.96 -6.39 13.29
N SER A 162 2.78 -7.37 14.18
CA SER A 162 3.26 -7.28 15.56
C SER A 162 4.64 -7.91 15.67
N SER A 163 5.54 -7.28 16.41
CA SER A 163 6.88 -7.81 16.66
C SER A 163 7.15 -7.87 18.15
N HIS A 164 7.75 -8.98 18.60
CA HIS A 164 8.14 -9.18 19.99
C HIS A 164 9.56 -9.77 20.06
N PHE A 165 10.34 -9.34 21.05
CA PHE A 165 11.65 -9.91 21.33
C PHE A 165 11.58 -10.59 22.70
N ILE A 166 11.65 -11.92 22.73
CA ILE A 166 11.45 -12.75 23.92
C ILE A 166 12.50 -13.86 23.91
N ASP A 167 13.21 -14.07 25.02
CA ASP A 167 14.20 -15.14 25.18
C ASP A 167 15.19 -15.23 24.00
N ASN A 168 15.74 -14.08 23.58
CA ASN A 168 16.65 -13.95 22.44
C ASN A 168 16.06 -14.42 21.10
N LYS A 169 14.73 -14.41 20.95
CA LYS A 169 14.01 -14.72 19.73
C LYS A 169 13.19 -13.51 19.29
N LEU A 170 13.32 -13.17 18.01
CA LEU A 170 12.44 -12.22 17.34
C LEU A 170 11.23 -12.97 16.79
N ILE A 171 10.04 -12.56 17.23
CA ILE A 171 8.77 -13.14 16.85
C ILE A 171 8.02 -12.10 16.01
N LEU A 172 7.74 -12.43 14.76
CA LEU A 172 6.92 -11.62 13.85
C LEU A 172 5.57 -12.31 13.64
N LEU A 173 4.50 -11.60 13.97
CA LEU A 173 3.12 -12.08 13.90
C LEU A 173 2.32 -11.25 12.91
N GLY A 174 1.82 -11.92 11.87
CA GLY A 174 0.95 -11.33 10.86
C GLY A 174 1.65 -10.27 10.03
N GLY A 175 0.95 -9.18 9.78
CA GLY A 175 1.29 -8.21 8.74
C GLY A 175 0.46 -8.43 7.49
N GLY A 176 0.42 -7.41 6.64
CA GLY A 176 -0.34 -7.46 5.40
C GLY A 176 -0.96 -6.14 4.97
N GLY A 177 -1.85 -6.24 4.00
CA GLY A 177 -2.38 -5.09 3.29
C GLY A 177 -3.72 -5.36 2.62
N ASN A 178 -4.49 -4.30 2.44
CA ASN A 178 -5.73 -4.36 1.70
C ASN A 178 -5.48 -3.76 0.31
N CYS A 179 -5.85 -4.50 -0.73
CA CYS A 179 -5.85 -4.06 -2.13
C CYS A 179 -7.29 -3.90 -2.59
N PHE A 180 -7.58 -2.82 -3.31
CA PHE A 180 -8.90 -2.64 -3.91
C PHE A 180 -9.16 -3.69 -5.00
N SER A 181 -8.15 -4.01 -5.81
CA SER A 181 -8.24 -4.91 -6.95
C SER A 181 -8.22 -6.38 -6.57
N PHE A 182 -7.46 -6.75 -5.54
CA PHE A 182 -7.12 -8.15 -5.26
C PHE A 182 -7.64 -8.65 -3.91
N GLY A 183 -8.24 -7.79 -3.08
CA GLY A 183 -8.70 -8.15 -1.75
C GLY A 183 -7.63 -7.94 -0.68
N SER A 184 -7.81 -8.57 0.48
CA SER A 184 -6.90 -8.43 1.61
C SER A 184 -5.89 -9.57 1.59
N HIS A 185 -4.61 -9.24 1.71
CA HIS A 185 -3.55 -10.21 1.91
C HIS A 185 -3.10 -10.15 3.37
N PHE A 186 -2.97 -11.33 3.98
CA PHE A 186 -2.46 -11.51 5.32
C PHE A 186 -1.31 -12.50 5.27
N ASN A 187 -0.19 -12.17 5.91
CA ASN A 187 0.94 -13.09 6.00
C ASN A 187 0.47 -14.36 6.74
N PRO A 188 0.52 -15.56 6.12
CA PRO A 188 -0.12 -16.75 6.69
C PRO A 188 0.65 -17.39 7.85
N PHE A 189 1.73 -16.78 8.34
CA PHE A 189 2.66 -17.43 9.25
C PHE A 189 3.05 -16.58 10.46
N LEU A 190 3.35 -17.29 11.54
CA LEU A 190 4.19 -16.82 12.64
C LEU A 190 5.65 -17.11 12.24
N SER A 191 6.47 -16.07 12.13
CA SER A 191 7.91 -16.24 11.92
C SER A 191 8.64 -16.08 13.24
N ILE A 192 9.36 -17.13 13.65
CA ILE A 192 10.23 -17.11 14.82
C ILE A 192 11.66 -17.16 14.32
N PHE A 193 12.41 -16.11 14.60
CA PHE A 193 13.83 -16.04 14.30
C PHE A 193 14.60 -16.15 15.61
N SER A 194 15.45 -17.18 15.72
CA SER A 194 16.42 -17.23 16.80
C SER A 194 17.56 -16.26 16.48
N SER A 195 18.00 -15.49 17.48
CA SER A 195 19.27 -14.79 17.33
C SER A 195 20.39 -15.83 17.29
N VAL A 196 21.12 -15.86 16.18
CA VAL A 196 22.58 -15.96 16.31
C VAL A 196 23.00 -14.64 16.96
N PRO A 197 23.94 -14.61 17.92
CA PRO A 197 24.23 -13.40 18.70
C PRO A 197 24.37 -12.17 17.81
N ILE A 198 23.89 -11.01 18.30
CA ILE A 198 24.13 -9.68 17.71
C ILE A 198 25.65 -9.31 17.70
N GLU A 199 26.51 -10.25 18.09
CA GLU A 199 27.96 -10.16 18.09
C GLU A 199 28.59 -10.99 16.98
N LYS A 200 28.83 -10.34 15.83
CA LYS A 200 30.07 -10.36 15.04
C LYS A 200 29.87 -9.50 13.78
N LEU A 201 29.87 -8.18 13.97
CA LEU A 201 30.05 -7.24 12.87
C LEU A 201 31.51 -6.75 12.88
N THR A 202 32.34 -7.34 12.02
CA THR A 202 33.48 -6.59 11.48
C THR A 202 32.91 -5.40 10.70
N PRO A 203 33.42 -4.17 10.89
CA PRO A 203 32.94 -3.02 10.16
C PRO A 203 33.39 -3.15 8.70
N ASN A 204 32.53 -3.65 7.83
CA ASN A 204 32.67 -3.30 6.43
C ASN A 204 32.20 -1.86 6.30
N SER A 205 33.18 -1.00 6.06
CA SER A 205 33.03 0.41 5.76
C SER A 205 32.25 0.60 4.46
N THR A 206 30.94 0.47 4.51
CA THR A 206 30.05 1.05 3.51
C THR A 206 29.03 1.88 4.25
N THR A 207 29.43 3.13 4.49
CA THR A 207 28.56 4.27 4.71
C THR A 207 27.31 4.10 3.85
N ILE A 208 26.13 4.18 4.47
CA ILE A 208 24.86 4.27 3.75
C ILE A 208 25.03 5.40 2.75
N ASN A 209 25.03 5.09 1.45
CA ASN A 209 25.20 6.08 0.40
C ASN A 209 24.14 7.17 0.60
N THR A 210 24.63 8.37 0.89
CA THR A 210 23.85 9.58 1.09
C THR A 210 22.96 9.83 -0.12
N ILE A 211 21.65 9.91 0.10
CA ILE A 211 20.70 10.43 -0.89
C ILE A 211 20.82 11.96 -0.91
N PRO A 212 20.84 12.62 -2.08
CA PRO A 212 20.87 14.08 -2.17
C PRO A 212 19.72 14.73 -1.39
N LYS A 213 20.01 15.85 -0.72
CA LYS A 213 19.15 16.67 0.16
C LYS A 213 17.84 17.23 -0.47
N GLN A 214 17.33 16.74 -1.60
CA GLN A 214 16.30 17.42 -2.38
C GLN A 214 14.84 17.15 -2.01
N LEU A 215 14.53 16.44 -0.92
CA LEU A 215 13.14 16.17 -0.52
C LEU A 215 12.70 16.88 0.78
N VAL A 216 13.31 18.02 1.10
CA VAL A 216 12.61 19.02 1.92
C VAL A 216 11.77 19.84 0.95
N ALA A 217 10.45 19.67 1.02
CA ALA A 217 9.50 20.45 0.24
C ALA A 217 9.77 21.95 0.47
N SER A 218 10.48 22.58 -0.46
CA SER A 218 10.53 24.02 -0.53
C SER A 218 9.11 24.49 -0.83
N LYS A 219 8.60 25.46 -0.06
CA LYS A 219 7.40 26.25 -0.37
C LYS A 219 7.63 27.11 -1.64
N GLN A 220 7.99 26.47 -2.74
CA GLN A 220 8.05 27.11 -4.05
C GLN A 220 6.69 26.91 -4.71
N GLN A 221 6.11 28.02 -5.17
CA GLN A 221 4.93 28.01 -6.02
C GLN A 221 5.13 27.02 -7.17
N PRO A 222 4.09 26.23 -7.53
CA PRO A 222 4.26 25.17 -8.51
C PRO A 222 4.58 25.78 -9.88
N GLN A 223 5.84 25.67 -10.30
CA GLN A 223 6.16 25.67 -11.72
C GLN A 223 5.46 24.46 -12.33
N ARG A 224 4.65 24.68 -13.38
CA ARG A 224 3.98 23.61 -14.15
C ARG A 224 5.01 22.56 -14.57
N LYS A 225 5.12 21.45 -13.81
CA LYS A 225 5.88 20.28 -14.26
C LYS A 225 5.14 19.72 -15.48
N GLN A 226 5.87 19.50 -16.57
CA GLN A 226 5.33 18.87 -17.77
C GLN A 226 4.74 17.50 -17.44
N ARG A 227 3.61 17.16 -18.08
CA ARG A 227 2.97 15.84 -17.99
C ARG A 227 3.98 14.77 -18.40
N LYS A 228 4.27 13.82 -17.49
CA LYS A 228 5.14 12.67 -17.80
C LYS A 228 4.34 11.63 -18.60
N ASN A 229 4.89 11.22 -19.75
CA ASN A 229 4.35 10.09 -20.50
C ASN A 229 4.81 8.77 -19.89
N VAL A 230 3.95 7.75 -19.90
CA VAL A 230 4.30 6.39 -19.49
C VAL A 230 5.33 5.82 -20.46
N ARG A 231 6.39 5.17 -19.93
CA ARG A 231 7.41 4.51 -20.76
C ARG A 231 6.76 3.39 -21.58
N VAL A 232 7.11 3.31 -22.86
CA VAL A 232 6.61 2.26 -23.76
C VAL A 232 7.79 1.43 -24.27
N PHE A 233 7.64 0.12 -24.25
CA PHE A 233 8.57 -0.86 -24.79
C PHE A 233 7.88 -1.66 -25.89
N ASP A 234 8.52 -1.79 -27.04
CA ASP A 234 8.07 -2.68 -28.12
C ASP A 234 8.70 -4.07 -28.00
N ASP A 235 9.92 -4.16 -27.43
CA ASP A 235 10.65 -5.41 -27.20
C ASP A 235 11.10 -5.54 -25.74
N MET A 236 10.41 -6.38 -24.97
CA MET A 236 10.74 -6.69 -23.57
C MET A 236 11.43 -8.05 -23.47
N SER A 237 12.45 -8.16 -22.60
CA SER A 237 13.05 -9.44 -22.20
C SER A 237 12.83 -9.70 -20.71
N LYS A 238 13.02 -10.94 -20.26
CA LYS A 238 12.90 -11.32 -18.85
C LYS A 238 13.83 -10.48 -17.97
N GLU A 239 15.08 -10.31 -18.39
CA GLU A 239 16.12 -9.59 -17.65
C GLU A 239 15.80 -8.09 -17.58
N LYS A 240 15.35 -7.49 -18.69
CA LYS A 240 14.94 -6.08 -18.72
C LYS A 240 13.74 -5.83 -17.82
N PHE A 241 12.76 -6.74 -17.83
CA PHE A 241 11.59 -6.64 -16.97
C PHE A 241 11.98 -6.71 -15.49
N LEU A 242 12.78 -7.72 -15.10
CA LEU A 242 13.25 -7.90 -13.72
C LEU A 242 14.05 -6.69 -13.23
N ALA A 243 15.03 -6.22 -14.01
CA ALA A 243 15.80 -5.02 -13.67
C ALA A 243 14.89 -3.79 -13.51
N TRP A 244 13.87 -3.62 -14.36
CA TRP A 244 12.97 -2.47 -14.27
C TRP A 244 12.12 -2.47 -13.00
N ILE A 245 11.59 -3.64 -12.62
CA ILE A 245 10.75 -3.77 -11.42
C ILE A 245 11.55 -3.76 -10.11
N GLU A 246 12.87 -3.94 -10.18
CA GLU A 246 13.78 -3.83 -9.04
C GLU A 246 14.35 -2.42 -8.89
N ASP A 247 14.86 -1.85 -9.98
CA ASP A 247 15.64 -0.60 -9.94
C ASP A 247 14.77 0.66 -10.12
N THR A 248 13.81 0.62 -11.05
CA THR A 248 13.12 1.82 -11.51
C THR A 248 11.80 2.07 -10.77
N ARG A 249 10.99 1.01 -10.58
CA ARG A 249 9.66 1.07 -9.91
C ARG A 249 8.68 2.11 -10.51
N GLU A 250 8.79 2.41 -11.81
CA GLU A 250 7.87 3.29 -12.54
C GLU A 250 6.92 2.47 -13.45
N PRO A 251 5.68 2.95 -13.70
CA PRO A 251 4.75 2.29 -14.62
C PRO A 251 5.27 2.32 -16.07
N PHE A 252 5.01 1.24 -16.80
CA PHE A 252 5.38 1.11 -18.21
C PHE A 252 4.35 0.29 -18.99
N ILE A 253 4.40 0.39 -20.31
CA ILE A 253 3.62 -0.41 -21.25
C ILE A 253 4.57 -1.26 -22.06
N VAL A 254 4.22 -2.53 -22.25
CA VAL A 254 4.81 -3.38 -23.28
C VAL A 254 3.78 -3.58 -24.39
N ARG A 255 4.17 -3.30 -25.63
CA ARG A 255 3.33 -3.47 -26.82
C ARG A 255 3.64 -4.81 -27.51
N ASN A 256 2.84 -5.12 -28.54
CA ASN A 256 3.04 -6.29 -29.41
C ASN A 256 3.09 -7.62 -28.64
N ASN A 257 2.32 -7.71 -27.56
CA ASN A 257 2.17 -8.92 -26.79
C ASN A 257 1.15 -9.84 -27.44
N SER A 258 1.50 -11.11 -27.60
CA SER A 258 0.49 -12.15 -27.85
C SER A 258 -0.08 -12.59 -26.50
N PHE A 259 -1.39 -12.51 -26.35
CA PHE A 259 -2.13 -13.10 -25.23
C PHE A 259 -2.85 -14.38 -25.67
N GLY A 260 -2.23 -15.15 -26.57
CA GLY A 260 -2.85 -16.32 -27.20
C GLY A 260 -4.03 -15.95 -28.11
N SER A 261 -4.95 -16.90 -28.32
CA SER A 261 -6.15 -16.68 -29.15
C SER A 261 -7.22 -15.81 -28.48
N ALA A 262 -7.02 -15.42 -27.22
CA ALA A 262 -7.94 -14.56 -26.47
C ALA A 262 -8.15 -13.20 -27.14
N CYS A 263 -7.11 -12.59 -27.71
CA CYS A 263 -7.19 -11.30 -28.42
C CYS A 263 -8.11 -11.34 -29.65
N GLU A 264 -8.36 -12.52 -30.21
CA GLU A 264 -9.27 -12.73 -31.34
C GLU A 264 -10.65 -13.16 -30.86
N LYS A 265 -10.71 -14.21 -30.04
CA LYS A 265 -11.96 -14.88 -29.65
C LYS A 265 -12.77 -14.08 -28.63
N TRP A 266 -12.15 -13.37 -27.70
CA TRP A 266 -12.88 -12.65 -26.64
C TRP A 266 -13.52 -11.34 -27.11
N LYS A 267 -13.50 -11.07 -28.42
CA LYS A 267 -14.29 -10.02 -29.08
C LYS A 267 -15.67 -10.54 -29.51
N ASP A 268 -15.86 -11.85 -29.57
CA ASP A 268 -17.11 -12.50 -29.97
C ASP A 268 -17.98 -12.78 -28.73
N ALA A 269 -19.11 -12.08 -28.66
CA ALA A 269 -20.08 -12.24 -27.59
C ALA A 269 -20.70 -13.63 -27.54
N GLU A 270 -20.97 -14.26 -28.69
CA GLU A 270 -21.54 -15.61 -28.74
C GLU A 270 -20.52 -16.65 -28.27
N TYR A 271 -19.25 -16.46 -28.61
CA TYR A 271 -18.17 -17.29 -28.08
C TYR A 271 -18.09 -17.21 -26.55
N LEU A 272 -18.01 -16.00 -25.99
CA LEU A 272 -17.92 -15.81 -24.53
C LEU A 272 -19.13 -16.40 -23.79
N LYS A 273 -20.34 -16.23 -24.35
CA LYS A 273 -21.56 -16.82 -23.81
C LYS A 273 -21.53 -18.35 -23.85
N LYS A 274 -21.05 -18.93 -24.95
CA LYS A 274 -20.91 -20.38 -25.08
C LYS A 274 -19.95 -20.98 -24.05
N GLN A 275 -18.83 -20.30 -23.75
CA GLN A 275 -17.81 -20.84 -22.84
C GLN A 275 -18.19 -20.72 -21.36
N SER A 276 -18.74 -19.58 -20.93
CA SER A 276 -18.99 -19.35 -19.49
C SER A 276 -20.30 -18.60 -19.20
N GLY A 277 -21.25 -18.55 -20.13
CA GLY A 277 -22.45 -17.71 -20.04
C GLY A 277 -23.31 -17.90 -18.80
N GLU A 278 -23.48 -19.14 -18.34
CA GLU A 278 -24.31 -19.48 -17.18
C GLU A 278 -23.64 -19.17 -15.82
N LYS A 279 -22.32 -18.91 -15.81
CA LYS A 279 -21.60 -18.64 -14.57
C LYS A 279 -22.11 -17.35 -13.93
N LEU A 280 -22.56 -17.43 -12.68
CA LEU A 280 -22.99 -16.24 -11.94
C LEU A 280 -21.80 -15.36 -11.55
N VAL A 281 -21.93 -14.06 -11.81
CA VAL A 281 -20.91 -13.06 -11.51
C VAL A 281 -21.50 -11.87 -10.76
N SER A 282 -20.73 -11.30 -9.82
CA SER A 282 -21.10 -10.08 -9.11
C SER A 282 -20.65 -8.85 -9.91
N VAL A 283 -21.60 -7.99 -10.25
CA VAL A 283 -21.41 -6.86 -11.16
C VAL A 283 -21.88 -5.58 -10.49
N HIS A 284 -21.11 -4.51 -10.66
CA HIS A 284 -21.54 -3.16 -10.29
C HIS A 284 -22.42 -2.62 -11.43
N GLN A 285 -23.63 -2.18 -11.11
CA GLN A 285 -24.56 -1.57 -12.04
C GLN A 285 -24.90 -0.15 -11.60
N GLY A 286 -24.86 0.82 -12.50
CA GLY A 286 -25.32 2.19 -12.25
C GLY A 286 -25.63 2.94 -13.54
N ASP A 287 -26.39 4.03 -13.45
CA ASP A 287 -26.85 4.80 -14.62
C ASP A 287 -25.96 6.01 -14.93
N PHE A 288 -24.74 5.99 -14.38
CA PHE A 288 -23.79 7.09 -14.44
C PHE A 288 -22.49 6.66 -15.10
N ARG A 289 -21.91 7.59 -15.86
CA ARG A 289 -20.56 7.44 -16.43
C ARG A 289 -19.51 7.23 -15.36
N PHE A 290 -19.59 8.02 -14.29
CA PHE A 290 -18.61 8.04 -13.21
C PHE A 290 -19.14 7.26 -12.01
N PHE A 291 -18.55 6.09 -11.74
CA PHE A 291 -18.87 5.37 -10.52
C PHE A 291 -18.17 6.04 -9.34
N ASP A 292 -18.90 6.18 -8.22
CA ASP A 292 -18.46 6.90 -7.03
C ASP A 292 -18.72 6.05 -5.78
N PHE A 293 -17.64 5.63 -5.13
CA PHE A 293 -17.71 4.84 -3.89
C PHE A 293 -18.10 5.67 -2.65
N VAL A 294 -17.95 7.00 -2.70
CA VAL A 294 -18.31 7.90 -1.61
C VAL A 294 -19.82 8.04 -1.55
N THR A 295 -20.45 8.38 -2.68
CA THR A 295 -21.92 8.49 -2.78
C THR A 295 -22.61 7.14 -3.00
N LYS A 296 -21.85 6.10 -3.41
CA LYS A 296 -22.34 4.77 -3.74
C LYS A 296 -23.44 4.83 -4.80
N ASN A 297 -23.19 5.55 -5.89
CA ASN A 297 -24.14 5.73 -7.00
C ASN A 297 -24.31 4.49 -7.92
N TYR A 298 -24.00 3.31 -7.40
CA TYR A 298 -24.08 2.02 -8.08
C TYR A 298 -24.56 0.96 -7.08
N LYS A 299 -25.09 -0.14 -7.59
CA LYS A 299 -25.51 -1.32 -6.81
C LYS A 299 -24.75 -2.56 -7.26
N TYR A 300 -24.60 -3.51 -6.34
CA TYR A 300 -24.13 -4.84 -6.68
C TYR A 300 -25.31 -5.70 -7.11
N ILE A 301 -25.20 -6.33 -8.28
CA ILE A 301 -26.14 -7.35 -8.76
C ILE A 301 -25.37 -8.65 -9.01
N VAL A 302 -26.06 -9.78 -8.90
CA VAL A 302 -25.55 -11.07 -9.34
C VAL A 302 -26.34 -11.49 -10.57
N GLN A 303 -25.65 -11.79 -11.67
CA GLN A 303 -26.28 -12.17 -12.93
C GLN A 303 -25.40 -13.20 -13.67
N PRO A 304 -25.96 -13.96 -14.63
CA PRO A 304 -25.15 -14.80 -15.52
C PRO A 304 -24.12 -13.97 -16.29
N PHE A 305 -22.93 -14.53 -16.48
CA PHE A 305 -21.85 -13.90 -17.24
C PHE A 305 -22.28 -13.55 -18.66
N GLY A 306 -23.11 -14.38 -19.29
CA GLY A 306 -23.63 -14.10 -20.63
C GLY A 306 -24.50 -12.84 -20.67
N THR A 307 -25.30 -12.60 -19.64
CA THR A 307 -26.07 -11.36 -19.49
C THR A 307 -25.15 -10.15 -19.34
N LEU A 308 -24.04 -10.27 -18.63
CA LEU A 308 -23.02 -9.21 -18.57
C LEU A 308 -22.39 -8.95 -19.95
N VAL A 309 -22.09 -10.00 -20.71
CA VAL A 309 -21.52 -9.89 -22.07
C VAL A 309 -22.48 -9.10 -22.96
N ASP A 310 -23.77 -9.44 -22.96
CA ASP A 310 -24.79 -8.69 -23.73
C ASP A 310 -24.85 -7.21 -23.29
N ASN A 311 -24.86 -6.97 -21.97
CA ASN A 311 -24.92 -5.64 -21.37
C ASN A 311 -23.63 -4.80 -21.51
N THR A 312 -22.58 -5.34 -22.12
CA THR A 312 -21.30 -4.64 -22.30
C THR A 312 -20.82 -4.63 -23.75
N LEU A 313 -20.64 -5.80 -24.36
CA LEU A 313 -20.16 -5.91 -25.74
C LEU A 313 -21.24 -5.55 -26.76
N LEU A 314 -22.50 -5.91 -26.49
CA LEU A 314 -23.63 -5.72 -27.41
C LEU A 314 -24.54 -4.55 -27.03
N GLN A 315 -24.18 -3.81 -25.97
CA GLN A 315 -25.01 -2.72 -25.45
C GLN A 315 -25.17 -1.59 -26.48
N PRO A 316 -26.41 -1.16 -26.79
CA PRO A 316 -26.65 0.00 -27.63
C PRO A 316 -26.03 1.27 -27.04
N ALA A 317 -25.46 2.14 -27.88
CA ALA A 317 -24.83 3.38 -27.43
C ALA A 317 -25.80 4.36 -26.73
N THR A 318 -27.11 4.21 -26.95
CA THR A 318 -28.17 5.02 -26.34
C THR A 318 -28.49 4.64 -24.90
N ASP A 319 -28.09 3.45 -24.45
CA ASP A 319 -28.32 3.02 -23.07
C ASP A 319 -27.36 3.75 -22.12
N SER A 320 -27.90 4.35 -21.06
CA SER A 320 -27.13 5.04 -20.01
C SER A 320 -26.65 4.11 -18.91
N THR A 321 -27.18 2.90 -18.83
CA THR A 321 -26.79 1.91 -17.83
C THR A 321 -25.35 1.48 -18.06
N ARG A 322 -24.57 1.34 -16.99
CA ARG A 322 -23.18 0.89 -17.03
C ARG A 322 -23.01 -0.29 -16.10
N TYR A 323 -22.18 -1.23 -16.54
CA TYR A 323 -21.87 -2.46 -15.84
C TYR A 323 -20.37 -2.59 -15.68
N TYR A 324 -19.93 -3.07 -14.51
CA TYR A 324 -18.53 -3.35 -14.22
C TYR A 324 -18.35 -4.62 -13.43
N LEU A 325 -17.68 -5.58 -14.04
CA LEU A 325 -17.20 -6.79 -13.39
C LEU A 325 -15.76 -6.61 -12.94
N ARG A 326 -15.53 -6.95 -11.68
CA ARG A 326 -14.23 -7.26 -11.09
C ARG A 326 -14.42 -8.64 -10.46
N SER A 327 -13.88 -9.69 -11.07
CA SER A 327 -14.10 -11.06 -10.57
C SER A 327 -13.64 -11.21 -9.12
N LEU A 328 -14.33 -12.05 -8.37
CA LEU A 328 -14.08 -12.35 -6.97
C LEU A 328 -13.77 -13.85 -6.86
N GLY A 329 -13.08 -14.25 -5.79
CA GLY A 329 -13.00 -15.67 -5.42
C GLY A 329 -14.36 -16.19 -4.94
N ASP A 330 -14.51 -17.51 -4.87
CA ASP A 330 -15.76 -18.18 -4.49
C ASP A 330 -16.31 -17.65 -3.15
N ASN A 331 -15.45 -17.52 -2.13
CA ASN A 331 -15.75 -16.73 -0.96
C ASN A 331 -15.04 -15.38 -1.00
N ALA A 332 -15.74 -14.34 -1.46
CA ALA A 332 -15.20 -12.99 -1.57
C ALA A 332 -14.59 -12.39 -0.28
N ARG A 333 -14.84 -12.96 0.90
CA ARG A 333 -14.23 -12.53 2.18
C ARG A 333 -12.91 -13.24 2.50
N ARG A 334 -12.66 -14.41 1.92
CA ARG A 334 -11.52 -15.29 2.26
C ARG A 334 -10.62 -15.53 1.08
N ASP A 335 -11.20 -15.75 -0.10
CA ASP A 335 -10.48 -16.26 -1.25
C ASP A 335 -10.16 -15.10 -2.21
N PRO A 336 -8.89 -14.96 -2.63
CA PRO A 336 -8.55 -14.05 -3.71
C PRO A 336 -9.25 -14.49 -5.00
N SER A 337 -9.45 -13.55 -5.92
CA SER A 337 -9.93 -13.90 -7.25
C SER A 337 -8.87 -14.74 -7.97
N ASP A 338 -9.31 -15.79 -8.65
CA ASP A 338 -8.48 -16.59 -9.52
C ASP A 338 -9.27 -16.95 -10.79
N ILE A 339 -8.90 -16.35 -11.93
CA ILE A 339 -9.58 -16.58 -13.21
C ILE A 339 -9.23 -17.95 -13.80
N TRP A 340 -8.09 -18.54 -13.45
CA TRP A 340 -7.72 -19.89 -13.88
C TRP A 340 -8.65 -20.94 -13.27
N GLN A 341 -9.09 -20.71 -12.03
CA GLN A 341 -10.09 -21.53 -11.37
C GLN A 341 -11.52 -21.14 -11.75
N SER A 342 -11.78 -19.84 -11.88
CA SER A 342 -13.13 -19.34 -12.08
C SER A 342 -13.62 -19.43 -13.52
N PHE A 343 -12.74 -19.34 -14.51
CA PHE A 343 -13.08 -19.33 -15.94
C PHE A 343 -12.15 -20.27 -16.74
N PRO A 344 -12.00 -21.54 -16.34
CA PRO A 344 -11.01 -22.44 -16.92
C PRO A 344 -11.19 -22.65 -18.43
N GLU A 345 -12.42 -22.58 -18.94
CA GLU A 345 -12.72 -22.72 -20.37
C GLU A 345 -12.19 -21.53 -21.18
N LEU A 346 -12.37 -20.31 -20.69
CA LEU A 346 -11.84 -19.11 -21.35
C LEU A 346 -10.32 -19.05 -21.28
N LEU A 347 -9.73 -19.49 -20.17
CA LEU A 347 -8.28 -19.41 -19.97
C LEU A 347 -7.49 -20.38 -20.85
N GLN A 348 -8.14 -21.30 -21.56
CA GLN A 348 -7.50 -22.08 -22.64
C GLN A 348 -7.07 -21.19 -23.82
N ASP A 349 -7.66 -20.00 -23.97
CA ASP A 349 -7.32 -19.07 -25.03
C ASP A 349 -6.21 -18.08 -24.66
N PHE A 350 -5.89 -17.96 -23.36
CA PHE A 350 -5.04 -16.90 -22.83
C PHE A 350 -3.65 -17.40 -22.47
N GLU A 351 -2.65 -16.70 -22.96
CA GLU A 351 -1.24 -16.97 -22.67
C GLU A 351 -0.56 -15.71 -22.14
N LEU A 352 0.36 -15.87 -21.18
CA LEU A 352 1.24 -14.79 -20.78
C LEU A 352 2.38 -14.64 -21.80
N PRO A 353 2.84 -13.41 -22.10
CA PRO A 353 3.92 -13.20 -23.07
C PRO A 353 5.19 -13.96 -22.66
N ALA A 354 5.93 -14.51 -23.63
CA ALA A 354 7.12 -15.34 -23.37
C ALA A 354 8.24 -14.63 -22.57
N TRP A 355 8.30 -13.29 -22.63
CA TRP A 355 9.23 -12.48 -21.84
C TRP A 355 8.81 -12.31 -20.38
N PHE A 356 7.57 -12.63 -20.03
CA PHE A 356 7.11 -12.58 -18.64
C PHE A 356 7.78 -13.72 -17.86
N PRO A 357 8.52 -13.43 -16.78
CA PRO A 357 9.41 -14.41 -16.17
C PRO A 357 8.70 -15.38 -15.23
N PHE A 358 7.46 -15.12 -14.83
CA PHE A 358 6.76 -15.89 -13.81
C PHE A 358 5.76 -16.88 -14.41
N ASP A 359 5.84 -18.14 -13.97
CA ASP A 359 4.90 -19.21 -14.34
C ASP A 359 3.60 -19.09 -13.54
N PHE A 360 2.80 -18.06 -13.81
CA PHE A 360 1.50 -17.90 -13.15
C PHE A 360 0.45 -18.86 -13.75
N PRO A 361 -0.40 -19.50 -12.93
CA PRO A 361 -0.60 -19.27 -11.49
C PRO A 361 0.28 -20.10 -10.53
N ASN A 362 1.20 -20.93 -11.03
CA ASN A 362 1.95 -21.89 -10.20
C ASN A 362 3.15 -21.29 -9.45
N HIS A 363 3.57 -20.07 -9.80
CA HIS A 363 4.72 -19.40 -9.19
C HIS A 363 4.39 -18.89 -7.77
N GLU A 364 5.35 -18.94 -6.85
CA GLU A 364 5.17 -18.56 -5.43
C GLU A 364 4.77 -17.09 -5.23
N ARG A 365 5.18 -16.21 -6.14
CA ARG A 365 4.80 -14.78 -6.16
C ARG A 365 3.38 -14.51 -6.65
N TYR A 366 2.67 -15.52 -7.17
CA TYR A 366 1.30 -15.36 -7.61
C TYR A 366 0.38 -15.10 -6.41
N PHE A 367 -0.42 -14.03 -6.50
CA PHE A 367 -1.40 -13.71 -5.46
C PHE A 367 -2.84 -13.88 -5.94
N SER A 368 -3.17 -13.30 -7.10
CA SER A 368 -4.53 -13.26 -7.61
C SER A 368 -4.52 -12.91 -9.09
N SER A 369 -5.54 -13.39 -9.80
CA SER A 369 -5.87 -12.98 -11.17
C SER A 369 -7.32 -12.53 -11.24
N VAL A 370 -7.58 -11.46 -12.00
CA VAL A 370 -8.87 -10.75 -11.97
C VAL A 370 -9.37 -10.46 -13.38
N PHE A 371 -10.55 -10.96 -13.72
CA PHE A 371 -11.28 -10.55 -14.92
C PHE A 371 -11.89 -9.17 -14.70
N ARG A 372 -11.64 -8.26 -15.66
CA ARG A 372 -12.20 -6.90 -15.65
C ARG A 372 -12.93 -6.60 -16.94
N ILE A 373 -14.26 -6.55 -16.85
CA ILE A 373 -15.15 -6.21 -17.97
C ILE A 373 -15.94 -4.97 -17.57
N GLY A 374 -15.97 -3.95 -18.43
CA GLY A 374 -16.70 -2.71 -18.17
C GLY A 374 -17.43 -2.24 -19.40
N SER A 375 -18.59 -1.61 -19.21
CA SER A 375 -19.32 -0.93 -20.28
C SER A 375 -18.47 0.18 -20.91
N ARG A 376 -18.78 0.51 -22.17
CA ARG A 376 -18.15 1.63 -22.87
C ARG A 376 -18.34 2.92 -22.07
N ASP A 377 -17.30 3.76 -22.09
CA ASP A 377 -17.29 5.09 -21.50
C ASP A 377 -17.48 5.15 -19.98
N MET A 378 -17.50 4.01 -19.27
CA MET A 378 -17.51 4.03 -17.81
C MET A 378 -16.16 4.50 -17.24
N GLN A 379 -16.19 5.13 -16.08
CA GLN A 379 -15.00 5.48 -15.31
C GLN A 379 -15.11 4.93 -13.89
N LEU A 380 -14.13 4.11 -13.52
CA LEU A 380 -13.94 3.68 -12.15
C LEU A 380 -13.15 4.75 -11.37
N TRP A 381 -13.39 4.86 -10.06
CA TRP A 381 -12.65 5.79 -9.21
C TRP A 381 -11.17 5.42 -9.11
N THR A 382 -10.35 6.44 -8.87
CA THR A 382 -8.89 6.26 -8.66
C THR A 382 -8.65 5.52 -7.35
N HIS A 383 -7.76 4.54 -7.38
CA HIS A 383 -7.36 3.73 -6.23
C HIS A 383 -5.91 3.25 -6.40
N TYR A 384 -5.35 2.69 -5.35
CA TYR A 384 -4.09 1.96 -5.40
C TYR A 384 -4.24 0.54 -4.83
N ASP A 385 -3.28 -0.31 -5.18
CA ASP A 385 -3.13 -1.65 -4.66
C ASP A 385 -1.77 -1.80 -3.96
N MET A 386 -1.67 -2.74 -3.02
CA MET A 386 -0.40 -3.04 -2.35
C MET A 386 0.50 -3.95 -3.20
N MET A 387 -0.10 -4.81 -4.03
CA MET A 387 0.64 -5.73 -4.90
C MET A 387 1.01 -5.03 -6.20
N ASP A 388 2.19 -5.37 -6.74
CA ASP A 388 2.53 -5.08 -8.13
C ASP A 388 1.46 -5.70 -9.05
N ASN A 389 1.13 -5.00 -10.14
CA ASN A 389 0.02 -5.38 -11.02
C ASN A 389 0.45 -5.36 -12.48
N VAL A 390 0.04 -6.41 -13.21
CA VAL A 390 0.15 -6.49 -14.67
C VAL A 390 -1.26 -6.49 -15.24
N LEU A 391 -1.59 -5.41 -15.96
CA LEU A 391 -2.88 -5.29 -16.63
C LEU A 391 -2.76 -5.73 -18.10
N CYS A 392 -3.17 -6.97 -18.38
CA CYS A 392 -3.28 -7.49 -19.75
C CYS A 392 -4.58 -6.99 -20.38
N HIS A 393 -4.48 -6.14 -21.40
CA HIS A 393 -5.65 -5.57 -22.07
C HIS A 393 -5.93 -6.33 -23.35
N VAL A 394 -7.00 -7.13 -23.38
CA VAL A 394 -7.28 -8.13 -24.43
C VAL A 394 -8.32 -7.66 -25.46
N SER A 395 -9.21 -6.75 -25.09
CA SER A 395 -10.30 -6.29 -25.96
C SER A 395 -10.72 -4.85 -25.66
N GLY A 396 -11.14 -4.13 -26.71
CA GLY A 396 -11.56 -2.73 -26.64
C GLY A 396 -10.40 -1.76 -26.43
N THR A 397 -10.70 -0.56 -25.94
CA THR A 397 -9.70 0.48 -25.63
C THR A 397 -9.88 0.96 -24.21
N LYS A 398 -8.79 1.16 -23.48
CA LYS A 398 -8.82 1.63 -22.09
C LYS A 398 -7.87 2.79 -21.88
N HIS A 399 -8.39 3.88 -21.34
CA HIS A 399 -7.57 5.00 -20.87
C HIS A 399 -7.25 4.79 -19.39
N VAL A 400 -5.98 4.97 -19.03
CA VAL A 400 -5.49 4.81 -17.67
C VAL A 400 -4.74 6.07 -17.26
N THR A 401 -5.14 6.64 -16.14
CA THR A 401 -4.46 7.78 -15.51
C THR A 401 -3.88 7.33 -14.17
N MET A 402 -2.62 7.68 -13.93
CA MET A 402 -1.84 7.24 -12.77
C MET A 402 -1.18 8.45 -12.11
N TRP A 403 -1.00 8.37 -10.80
CA TRP A 403 -0.26 9.34 -10.01
C TRP A 403 0.85 8.63 -9.26
N ASP A 404 1.96 9.33 -9.09
CA ASP A 404 3.07 8.84 -8.27
C ASP A 404 2.63 8.67 -6.80
N PRO A 405 3.03 7.59 -6.11
CA PRO A 405 2.68 7.38 -4.70
C PRO A 405 3.06 8.54 -3.78
N SER A 406 4.10 9.31 -4.10
CA SER A 406 4.48 10.52 -3.35
C SER A 406 3.37 11.58 -3.30
N LEU A 407 2.45 11.56 -4.26
CA LEU A 407 1.31 12.48 -4.34
C LEU A 407 0.10 12.02 -3.52
N ALA A 408 0.15 10.85 -2.87
CA ALA A 408 -0.96 10.27 -2.12
C ALA A 408 -1.63 11.23 -1.13
N HIS A 409 -0.84 12.11 -0.50
CA HIS A 409 -1.32 13.14 0.41
C HIS A 409 -2.29 14.16 -0.20
N ARG A 410 -2.17 14.39 -1.51
CA ARG A 410 -3.01 15.30 -2.29
C ARG A 410 -4.12 14.59 -3.05
N MET A 411 -4.20 13.27 -2.93
CA MET A 411 -5.19 12.43 -3.63
C MET A 411 -6.50 12.26 -2.83
N TYR A 412 -6.66 12.91 -1.67
CA TYR A 412 -7.89 12.85 -0.86
C TYR A 412 -8.37 11.40 -0.61
N LEU A 413 -7.43 10.54 -0.20
CA LEU A 413 -7.66 9.11 -0.04
C LEU A 413 -8.59 8.80 1.15
N GLN A 414 -9.60 7.99 0.89
CA GLN A 414 -10.42 7.31 1.88
C GLN A 414 -10.12 5.80 1.81
N GLY A 415 -9.23 5.34 2.69
CA GLY A 415 -8.69 3.98 2.59
C GLY A 415 -7.71 3.88 1.42
N SER A 416 -8.01 3.04 0.43
CA SER A 416 -7.20 2.85 -0.79
C SER A 416 -7.73 3.61 -2.01
N SER A 417 -8.84 4.36 -1.88
CA SER A 417 -9.54 5.02 -2.98
C SER A 417 -9.54 6.54 -2.81
N SER A 418 -9.39 7.29 -3.90
CA SER A 418 -9.46 8.75 -3.92
C SER A 418 -10.89 9.24 -4.06
N ALA A 419 -11.32 10.16 -3.18
CA ALA A 419 -12.63 10.79 -3.26
C ALA A 419 -12.81 11.72 -4.50
N VAL A 420 -11.74 11.99 -5.24
CA VAL A 420 -11.79 12.78 -6.48
C VAL A 420 -12.20 11.87 -7.64
N VAL A 421 -13.50 11.85 -7.93
CA VAL A 421 -14.07 10.97 -8.96
C VAL A 421 -13.86 11.54 -10.37
N ARG A 422 -14.17 12.81 -10.60
CA ARG A 422 -13.99 13.46 -11.91
C ARG A 422 -12.55 13.92 -12.06
N ILE A 423 -11.69 13.01 -12.51
CA ILE A 423 -10.24 13.27 -12.59
C ILE A 423 -9.83 14.19 -13.74
N ASP A 424 -10.65 14.27 -14.80
CA ASP A 424 -10.38 15.15 -15.95
C ASP A 424 -10.88 16.59 -15.74
N GLU A 425 -11.84 16.75 -14.84
CA GLU A 425 -12.48 18.02 -14.46
C GLU A 425 -12.75 18.02 -12.93
N PRO A 426 -11.69 18.07 -12.11
CA PRO A 426 -11.84 18.00 -10.65
C PRO A 426 -12.50 19.27 -10.10
N ASP A 427 -13.35 19.07 -9.09
CA ASP A 427 -13.89 20.17 -8.27
C ASP A 427 -12.76 20.74 -7.40
N MET A 428 -12.11 21.81 -7.88
CA MET A 428 -10.98 22.43 -7.21
C MET A 428 -11.37 23.26 -5.98
N GLU A 429 -12.66 23.61 -5.83
CA GLU A 429 -13.14 24.23 -4.58
C GLU A 429 -13.16 23.19 -3.46
N LYS A 430 -13.62 21.98 -3.78
CA LYS A 430 -13.65 20.84 -2.85
C LYS A 430 -12.28 20.17 -2.66
N PHE A 431 -11.47 20.13 -3.72
CA PHE A 431 -10.19 19.42 -3.75
C PHE A 431 -9.03 20.33 -4.22
N PRO A 432 -8.75 21.44 -3.52
CA PRO A 432 -7.82 22.49 -3.98
C PRO A 432 -6.39 22.01 -4.24
N ASN A 433 -5.95 20.94 -3.59
CA ASN A 433 -4.59 20.43 -3.70
C ASN A 433 -4.46 19.27 -4.70
N PHE A 434 -5.55 18.86 -5.38
CA PHE A 434 -5.54 17.67 -6.23
C PHE A 434 -4.49 17.79 -7.35
N PRO A 435 -3.61 16.78 -7.54
CA PRO A 435 -2.49 16.84 -8.48
C PRO A 435 -2.90 16.57 -9.93
N TYR A 436 -3.85 17.36 -10.45
CA TYR A 436 -4.41 17.19 -11.79
C TYR A 436 -3.35 17.09 -12.90
N ASP A 437 -2.40 18.03 -12.91
CA ASP A 437 -1.37 18.13 -13.96
C ASP A 437 -0.13 17.25 -13.71
N GLU A 438 -0.02 16.60 -12.55
CA GLU A 438 1.11 15.74 -12.18
C GLU A 438 0.78 14.24 -12.38
N CYS A 439 -0.13 13.95 -13.30
CA CYS A 439 -0.50 12.58 -13.67
C CYS A 439 0.29 12.06 -14.88
N MET A 440 0.40 10.73 -14.94
CA MET A 440 0.78 9.99 -16.13
C MET A 440 -0.48 9.43 -16.79
N ARG A 441 -0.55 9.49 -18.12
CA ARG A 441 -1.69 8.97 -18.87
C ARG A 441 -1.21 8.00 -19.95
N CYS A 442 -1.98 6.96 -20.17
CA CYS A 442 -1.76 6.07 -21.31
C CYS A 442 -3.07 5.48 -21.84
N THR A 443 -2.99 4.95 -23.05
CA THR A 443 -4.06 4.22 -23.72
C THR A 443 -3.58 2.80 -23.97
N LEU A 444 -4.34 1.84 -23.47
CA LEU A 444 -4.13 0.42 -23.71
C LEU A 444 -4.98 -0.02 -24.90
N LEU A 445 -4.33 -0.72 -25.82
CA LEU A 445 -4.92 -1.34 -27.00
C LEU A 445 -4.69 -2.86 -26.93
N PRO A 446 -5.56 -3.67 -27.58
CA PRO A 446 -5.45 -5.12 -27.60
C PRO A 446 -4.18 -5.65 -28.26
#